data_AF-A0A7W1ZQQ7-F1
#
_entry.id   AF-A0A7W1ZQQ7-F1
#
_cell.length_a   1.000
_cell.length_b   1.000
_cell.length_c   1.000
_cell.angle_alpha   90.00
_cell.angle_beta   90.00
_cell.angle_gamma   90.00
#
_symmetry.space_group_name_H-M   'P 1'
#
loop_
_entity.id
_entity.type
_entity.pdbx_description
1 polymer ?
#
loop_
_entity_poly.entity_id
_entity_poly.type
_entity_poly.pdbx_seq_one_letter_code
_entity_poly.pdbx_strand_id
1 'polypeptide(L)'
;MNGSHLFNIWAPSDSIWSRWAKPVLFAEMETVMPPSTSIDWPRIDIEQDQGTAIVIDLPGDLSVRTGIALAQDGYRPVPLFNSASGMRKHGLALTLVDVSFTQKMLMAGAERLLETHLPPNAPPAFLLDSNRAGAISPTPGKFDNRSVVFPQDFPSANFLLSHGIRRVLLFQRGGMHRPASDLAHVLLRWQDAKIELFSYDRDRSVSMAEPLKVIPPSNFKMLWQRAIAMIGLRRSSAGGFGSVIPEPSSGGRSGYG
;
A
#
# COMPACT_ATOMS: atom_id res chain seq x y z
N MET A 1 6.49 1.18 21.53
CA MET A 1 5.07 1.46 21.22
C MET A 1 4.41 0.17 20.76
N ASN A 2 3.22 -0.21 21.25
CA ASN A 2 2.55 -1.43 20.76
C ASN A 2 1.83 -1.17 19.43
N GLY A 3 1.45 -2.24 18.72
CA GLY A 3 0.86 -2.16 17.38
C GLY A 3 -0.42 -1.33 17.30
N SER A 4 -1.32 -1.47 18.28
CA SER A 4 -2.59 -0.72 18.32
C SER A 4 -2.37 0.77 18.53
N HIS A 5 -1.47 1.17 19.43
CA HIS A 5 -1.10 2.57 19.61
C HIS A 5 -0.48 3.13 18.33
N LEU A 6 0.43 2.38 17.70
CA LEU A 6 1.03 2.79 16.43
C LEU A 6 -0.04 3.00 15.35
N PHE A 7 -0.99 2.08 15.20
CA PHE A 7 -2.08 2.21 14.25
C PHE A 7 -2.91 3.48 14.49
N ASN A 8 -3.22 3.82 15.74
CA ASN A 8 -4.01 5.00 16.08
C ASN A 8 -3.30 6.33 15.75
N ILE A 9 -1.97 6.36 15.69
CA ILE A 9 -1.23 7.54 15.23
C ILE A 9 -1.39 7.73 13.72
N TRP A 10 -1.31 6.63 12.96
CA TRP A 10 -1.45 6.65 11.50
C TRP A 10 -2.91 6.80 11.04
N ALA A 11 -3.86 6.33 11.85
CA ALA A 11 -5.28 6.30 11.56
C ALA A 11 -6.09 6.87 12.75
N PRO A 12 -5.93 8.17 13.06
CA PRO A 12 -6.61 8.77 14.21
C PRO A 12 -8.13 8.80 13.98
N SER A 13 -8.91 8.57 15.03
CA SER A 13 -10.37 8.34 14.91
C SER A 13 -11.17 9.53 14.38
N ASP A 14 -10.61 10.74 14.50
CA ASP A 14 -11.19 11.98 14.02
C ASP A 14 -10.99 12.18 12.51
N SER A 15 -9.98 11.55 11.90
CA SER A 15 -9.76 11.67 10.46
C SER A 15 -10.74 10.83 9.67
N ILE A 16 -11.39 11.47 8.69
CA ILE A 16 -12.34 10.84 7.78
C ILE A 16 -11.69 9.73 6.93
N TRP A 17 -10.36 9.76 6.77
CA TRP A 17 -9.61 8.82 5.95
C TRP A 17 -9.19 7.54 6.70
N SER A 18 -9.22 7.56 8.04
CA SER A 18 -8.75 6.46 8.89
C SER A 18 -9.45 5.13 8.64
N ARG A 19 -10.71 5.17 8.17
CA ARG A 19 -11.48 3.98 7.79
C ARG A 19 -10.87 3.15 6.66
N TRP A 20 -9.96 3.74 5.88
CA TRP A 20 -9.30 3.07 4.76
C TRP A 20 -7.97 2.45 5.17
N ALA A 21 -7.35 2.93 6.24
CA ALA A 21 -6.07 2.43 6.73
C ALA A 21 -6.14 0.95 7.09
N LYS A 22 -5.14 0.17 6.68
CA LYS A 22 -5.08 -1.28 6.92
C LYS A 22 -4.29 -1.58 8.19
N PRO A 23 -4.86 -2.35 9.15
CA PRO A 23 -4.20 -2.65 10.42
C PRO A 23 -3.16 -3.77 10.33
N VAL A 24 -3.01 -4.42 9.18
CA VAL A 24 -2.31 -5.71 9.03
C VAL A 24 -0.86 -5.65 9.53
N LEU A 25 -0.05 -4.73 9.00
CA LEU A 25 1.34 -4.62 9.44
C LEU A 25 1.46 -4.16 10.89
N PHE A 26 0.52 -3.34 11.37
CA PHE A 26 0.51 -2.81 12.73
C PHE A 26 0.23 -3.90 13.77
N ALA A 27 -0.66 -4.84 13.46
CA ALA A 27 -0.95 -5.98 14.32
C ALA A 27 0.26 -6.89 14.56
N GLU A 28 1.31 -6.78 13.73
CA GLU A 28 2.52 -7.60 13.79
C GLU A 28 3.77 -6.82 14.27
N MET A 29 3.59 -5.68 14.95
CA MET A 29 4.67 -4.74 15.35
C MET A 29 5.33 -5.00 16.72
N GLU A 30 4.95 -6.04 17.47
CA GLU A 30 5.35 -6.22 18.89
C GLU A 30 6.87 -6.18 19.13
N THR A 31 7.68 -6.62 18.18
CA THR A 31 9.15 -6.71 18.31
C THR A 31 9.90 -5.83 17.31
N VAL A 32 9.20 -4.95 16.59
CA VAL A 32 9.84 -4.07 15.62
C VAL A 32 10.55 -2.95 16.38
N MET A 33 11.79 -2.66 16.00
CA MET A 33 12.52 -1.50 16.49
C MET A 33 12.64 -0.48 15.35
N PRO A 34 12.71 0.83 15.66
CA PRO A 34 13.04 1.82 14.64
C PRO A 34 14.42 1.51 14.04
N PRO A 35 14.71 2.00 12.82
CA PRO A 35 16.04 1.88 12.24
C PRO A 35 17.07 2.55 13.17
N SER A 36 18.25 1.94 13.29
CA SER A 36 19.35 2.44 14.12
C SER A 36 20.12 3.61 13.49
N THR A 37 19.86 3.91 12.22
CA THR A 37 20.47 4.99 11.46
C THR A 37 19.51 6.15 11.29
N SER A 38 20.06 7.35 11.07
CA SER A 38 19.24 8.49 10.65
C SER A 38 18.45 8.16 9.40
N ILE A 39 17.21 8.64 9.35
CA ILE A 39 16.32 8.43 8.22
C ILE A 39 16.41 9.67 7.34
N ASP A 40 16.73 9.46 6.07
CA ASP A 40 16.59 10.48 5.04
C ASP A 40 15.11 10.60 4.67
N TRP A 41 14.52 11.75 5.00
CA TRP A 41 13.15 12.08 4.63
C TRP A 41 13.21 12.86 3.32
N PRO A 42 12.61 12.35 2.23
CA PRO A 42 12.74 12.99 0.94
C PRO A 42 12.05 14.36 0.95
N ARG A 43 12.61 15.34 0.24
CA ARG A 43 11.85 16.54 -0.10
C ARG A 43 10.96 16.24 -1.29
N ILE A 44 9.70 16.68 -1.20
CA ILE A 44 8.73 16.55 -2.28
C ILE A 44 8.38 17.96 -2.73
N ASP A 45 8.62 18.24 -4.01
CA ASP A 45 8.33 19.54 -4.61
C ASP A 45 6.97 19.46 -5.31
N ILE A 46 5.90 19.54 -4.50
CA ILE A 46 4.53 19.68 -4.99
C ILE A 46 3.83 20.81 -4.24
N GLU A 47 2.96 21.52 -4.94
CA GLU A 47 2.09 22.50 -4.29
C GLU A 47 1.02 21.78 -3.46
N GLN A 48 0.78 22.27 -2.24
CA GLN A 48 -0.31 21.77 -1.41
C GLN A 48 -1.65 22.19 -2.01
N ASP A 49 -2.52 21.22 -2.29
CA ASP A 49 -3.87 21.48 -2.78
C ASP A 49 -4.88 20.60 -2.02
N GLN A 50 -5.81 21.26 -1.32
CA GLN A 50 -6.88 20.60 -0.56
C GLN A 50 -7.82 19.78 -1.46
N GLY A 51 -7.88 20.08 -2.76
CA GLY A 51 -8.63 19.34 -3.77
C GLY A 51 -7.88 18.16 -4.39
N THR A 52 -6.66 17.88 -3.95
CA THR A 52 -5.80 16.83 -4.50
C THR A 52 -5.59 15.70 -3.50
N ALA A 53 -5.88 14.47 -3.90
CA ALA A 53 -5.42 13.28 -3.18
C ALA A 53 -4.12 12.75 -3.81
N ILE A 54 -3.31 12.05 -3.02
CA ILE A 54 -2.07 11.43 -3.49
C ILE A 54 -2.19 9.92 -3.33
N VAL A 55 -1.78 9.16 -4.34
CA VAL A 55 -1.56 7.72 -4.26
C VAL A 55 -0.09 7.46 -4.43
N ILE A 56 0.54 6.85 -3.43
CA ILE A 56 1.97 6.54 -3.41
C ILE A 56 2.14 5.05 -3.68
N ASP A 57 2.49 4.71 -4.93
CA ASP A 57 2.79 3.35 -5.36
C ASP A 57 4.31 3.19 -5.56
N LEU A 58 5.04 3.24 -4.44
CA LEU A 58 6.49 3.13 -4.36
C LEU A 58 6.88 1.89 -3.53
N PRO A 59 8.16 1.43 -3.57
CA PRO A 59 8.63 0.37 -2.67
C PRO A 59 8.30 0.71 -1.22
N GLY A 60 7.82 -0.27 -0.44
CA GLY A 60 7.09 0.00 0.80
C GLY A 60 7.76 0.96 1.79
N ASP A 61 9.07 0.85 2.02
CA ASP A 61 9.82 1.77 2.89
C ASP A 61 9.94 3.20 2.31
N LEU A 62 10.11 3.32 0.99
CA LEU A 62 10.07 4.59 0.28
C LEU A 62 8.67 5.22 0.32
N SER A 63 7.62 4.41 0.16
CA SER A 63 6.23 4.85 0.24
C SER A 63 5.93 5.50 1.61
N VAL A 64 6.36 4.87 2.70
CA VAL A 64 6.24 5.43 4.05
C VAL A 64 7.00 6.74 4.17
N ARG A 65 8.26 6.81 3.73
CA ARG A 65 9.07 8.03 3.83
C ARG A 65 8.51 9.19 3.02
N THR A 66 8.01 8.94 1.81
CA THR A 66 7.33 9.95 1.00
C THR A 66 6.02 10.39 1.66
N GLY A 67 5.26 9.47 2.25
CA GLY A 67 4.07 9.83 3.03
C GLY A 67 4.38 10.75 4.21
N ILE A 68 5.44 10.47 4.96
CA ILE A 68 5.88 11.34 6.07
C ILE A 68 6.33 12.72 5.58
N ALA A 69 7.07 12.79 4.48
CA ALA A 69 7.45 14.07 3.88
C ALA A 69 6.20 14.89 3.51
N LEU A 70 5.25 14.28 2.81
CA LEU A 70 3.97 14.92 2.45
C LEU A 70 3.13 15.32 3.66
N ALA A 71 3.28 14.63 4.80
CA ALA A 71 2.65 15.05 6.04
C ALA A 71 3.14 16.43 6.50
N GLN A 72 4.43 16.71 6.33
CA GLN A 72 5.00 18.03 6.65
C GLN A 72 4.41 19.12 5.74
N ASP A 73 3.99 18.75 4.54
CA ASP A 73 3.31 19.61 3.56
C ASP A 73 1.77 19.58 3.69
N GLY A 74 1.25 19.00 4.77
CA GLY A 74 -0.17 19.06 5.12
C GLY A 74 -1.07 17.99 4.51
N TYR A 75 -0.52 16.89 3.98
CA TYR A 75 -1.30 15.73 3.54
C TYR A 75 -1.38 14.66 4.64
N ARG A 76 -2.51 13.96 4.75
CA ARG A 76 -2.70 12.86 5.71
C ARG A 76 -2.20 11.54 5.14
N PRO A 77 -1.14 10.91 5.68
CA PRO A 77 -0.76 9.58 5.22
C PRO A 77 -1.79 8.53 5.65
N VAL A 78 -2.17 7.65 4.72
CA VAL A 78 -3.16 6.59 4.94
C VAL A 78 -2.54 5.25 4.53
N PRO A 79 -2.01 4.45 5.47
CA PRO A 79 -1.34 3.19 5.15
C PRO A 79 -2.30 2.14 4.60
N LEU A 80 -2.08 1.65 3.38
CA LEU A 80 -2.89 0.60 2.76
C LEU A 80 -2.15 -0.75 2.63
N PHE A 81 -1.05 -0.92 3.37
CA PHE A 81 -0.26 -2.15 3.36
C PHE A 81 -1.05 -3.35 3.88
N ASN A 82 -1.31 -4.32 3.00
CA ASN A 82 -2.18 -5.47 3.28
C ASN A 82 -1.44 -6.83 3.22
N SER A 83 -0.13 -6.79 3.02
CA SER A 83 0.76 -7.96 3.14
C SER A 83 1.04 -8.24 4.61
N ALA A 84 0.79 -9.46 5.07
CA ALA A 84 1.24 -9.90 6.39
C ALA A 84 2.77 -9.99 6.42
N SER A 85 3.41 -9.73 7.56
CA SER A 85 4.85 -9.90 7.69
C SER A 85 5.22 -11.36 7.63
N GLY A 86 4.48 -12.25 8.30
CA GLY A 86 4.79 -13.69 8.35
C GLY A 86 6.08 -14.03 9.11
N MET A 87 6.89 -13.02 9.45
CA MET A 87 8.21 -13.13 10.05
C MET A 87 8.19 -13.89 11.38
N ARG A 88 7.17 -13.67 12.23
CA ARG A 88 7.06 -14.38 13.53
C ARG A 88 6.94 -15.90 13.39
N LYS A 89 6.34 -16.38 12.29
CA LYS A 89 6.06 -17.80 12.09
C LYS A 89 7.05 -18.47 11.14
N HIS A 90 7.61 -17.72 10.19
CA HIS A 90 8.38 -18.29 9.08
C HIS A 90 9.75 -17.61 8.85
N GLY A 91 10.05 -16.48 9.52
CA GLY A 91 11.28 -15.72 9.27
C GLY A 91 11.33 -15.06 7.89
N LEU A 92 12.22 -14.08 7.71
CA LEU A 92 12.25 -13.23 6.52
C LEU A 92 12.60 -13.99 5.23
N ALA A 93 13.55 -14.93 5.31
CA ALA A 93 14.01 -15.71 4.15
C ALA A 93 12.92 -16.58 3.50
N LEU A 94 11.82 -16.82 4.21
CA LEU A 94 10.71 -17.64 3.72
C LEU A 94 9.55 -16.81 3.16
N THR A 95 9.54 -15.48 3.28
CA THR A 95 8.45 -14.62 2.77
C THR A 95 8.68 -14.20 1.32
N LEU A 96 7.61 -14.02 0.54
CA LEU A 96 7.72 -13.58 -0.87
C LEU A 96 7.85 -12.06 -1.03
N VAL A 97 7.35 -11.28 -0.07
CA VAL A 97 7.46 -9.82 -0.02
C VAL A 97 8.10 -9.43 1.31
N ASP A 98 9.27 -8.81 1.26
CA ASP A 98 9.93 -8.28 2.45
C ASP A 98 9.28 -6.94 2.86
N VAL A 99 8.56 -6.97 3.98
CA VAL A 99 7.91 -5.79 4.58
C VAL A 99 8.65 -5.28 5.82
N SER A 100 9.81 -5.85 6.16
CA SER A 100 10.53 -5.56 7.40
C SER A 100 10.95 -4.09 7.49
N PHE A 101 11.49 -3.52 6.41
CA PHE A 101 11.84 -2.11 6.34
C PHE A 101 10.61 -1.21 6.34
N THR A 102 9.51 -1.62 5.71
CA THR A 102 8.22 -0.90 5.80
C THR A 102 7.75 -0.83 7.25
N GLN A 103 7.83 -1.92 8.02
CA GLN A 103 7.47 -1.93 9.43
C GLN A 103 8.34 -0.98 10.26
N LYS A 104 9.67 -1.00 10.03
CA LYS A 104 10.61 -0.07 10.68
C LYS A 104 10.31 1.39 10.36
N MET A 105 10.00 1.69 9.10
CA MET A 105 9.64 3.06 8.70
C MET A 105 8.29 3.50 9.27
N LEU A 106 7.29 2.62 9.36
CA LEU A 106 6.00 2.94 10.00
C LEU A 106 6.19 3.30 11.48
N MET A 107 7.09 2.58 12.17
CA MET A 107 7.44 2.89 13.56
C MET A 107 8.10 4.26 13.70
N ALA A 108 9.14 4.53 12.92
CA ALA A 108 9.84 5.82 12.99
C ALA A 108 9.01 7.00 12.46
N GLY A 109 8.19 6.77 11.44
CA GLY A 109 7.31 7.78 10.88
C GLY A 109 6.21 8.22 11.85
N ALA A 110 5.77 7.34 12.77
CA ALA A 110 4.79 7.72 13.78
C ALA A 110 5.30 8.81 14.73
N GLU A 111 6.58 8.77 15.10
CA GLU A 111 7.20 9.84 15.91
C GLU A 111 7.13 11.18 15.19
N ARG A 112 7.42 11.21 13.88
CA ARG A 112 7.31 12.42 13.06
C ARG A 112 5.86 12.88 12.85
N LEU A 113 4.92 11.96 12.70
CA LEU A 113 3.50 12.30 12.53
C LEU A 113 2.90 12.99 13.75
N LEU A 114 3.34 12.60 14.95
CA LEU A 114 2.91 13.26 16.19
C LEU A 114 3.33 14.73 16.22
N GLU A 115 4.40 15.11 15.53
CA GLU A 115 4.91 16.49 15.46
C GLU A 115 4.18 17.34 14.40
N THR A 116 3.45 16.73 13.45
CA THR A 116 2.96 17.44 12.26
C THR A 116 1.57 18.08 12.41
N HIS A 117 0.85 17.81 13.51
CA HIS A 117 -0.45 18.41 13.87
C HIS A 117 -1.43 18.64 12.69
N LEU A 118 -1.61 17.61 11.87
CA LEU A 118 -2.48 17.69 10.70
C LEU A 118 -3.97 17.81 11.07
N PRO A 119 -4.77 18.61 10.32
CA PRO A 119 -6.21 18.68 10.55
C PRO A 119 -6.91 17.35 10.16
N PRO A 120 -8.07 17.04 10.77
CA PRO A 120 -8.77 15.77 10.51
C PRO A 120 -9.17 15.54 9.04
N ASN A 121 -9.40 16.63 8.31
CA ASN A 121 -9.79 16.67 6.90
C ASN A 121 -8.64 16.97 5.93
N ALA A 122 -7.38 16.98 6.38
CA ALA A 122 -6.21 17.11 5.49
C ALA A 122 -6.31 16.14 4.30
N PRO A 123 -5.97 16.56 3.06
CA PRO A 123 -6.09 15.71 1.87
C PRO A 123 -5.29 14.41 2.03
N PRO A 124 -5.78 13.26 1.55
CA PRO A 124 -5.16 11.98 1.83
C PRO A 124 -3.96 11.70 0.92
N ALA A 125 -2.94 11.06 1.49
CA ALA A 125 -1.83 10.41 0.80
C ALA A 125 -1.89 8.89 1.07
N PHE A 126 -2.47 8.13 0.16
CA PHE A 126 -2.65 6.68 0.28
C PHE A 126 -1.33 5.95 0.01
N LEU A 127 -0.85 5.18 0.99
CA LEU A 127 0.46 4.52 0.91
C LEU A 127 0.30 3.05 0.49
N LEU A 128 0.83 2.72 -0.68
CA LEU A 128 0.94 1.35 -1.19
C LEU A 128 2.40 0.91 -1.25
N ASP A 129 2.61 -0.40 -1.28
CA ASP A 129 3.89 -0.99 -1.63
C ASP A 129 3.82 -1.48 -3.09
N SER A 130 4.65 -0.92 -3.96
CA SER A 130 4.73 -1.34 -5.37
C SER A 130 5.21 -2.78 -5.53
N ASN A 131 5.88 -3.34 -4.51
CA ASN A 131 6.36 -4.72 -4.51
C ASN A 131 5.30 -5.74 -4.04
N ARG A 132 4.11 -5.28 -3.64
CA ARG A 132 3.03 -6.10 -3.04
C ARG A 132 2.65 -7.35 -3.83
N ALA A 133 2.71 -7.30 -5.16
CA ALA A 133 2.34 -8.42 -6.01
C ALA A 133 3.43 -9.51 -6.08
N GLY A 134 4.63 -9.24 -5.56
CA GLY A 134 5.81 -10.10 -5.59
C GLY A 134 6.39 -10.29 -7.00
N ALA A 135 7.71 -10.21 -7.12
CA ALA A 135 8.41 -10.50 -8.38
C ALA A 135 8.66 -12.01 -8.59
N ILE A 136 8.54 -12.81 -7.52
CA ILE A 136 8.96 -14.21 -7.49
C ILE A 136 7.73 -15.12 -7.61
N SER A 137 7.87 -16.21 -8.38
CA SER A 137 6.85 -17.24 -8.47
C SER A 137 6.65 -17.95 -7.12
N PRO A 138 5.41 -18.32 -6.76
CA PRO A 138 5.12 -19.08 -5.55
C PRO A 138 6.00 -20.34 -5.49
N THR A 139 6.73 -20.51 -4.40
CA THR A 139 7.58 -21.69 -4.15
C THR A 139 7.01 -22.46 -2.96
N PRO A 140 6.79 -23.79 -3.04
CA PRO A 140 6.39 -24.60 -1.89
C PRO A 140 7.26 -24.36 -0.65
N GLY A 141 6.65 -24.37 0.52
CA GLY A 141 7.33 -24.09 1.80
C GLY A 141 7.57 -22.61 2.10
N LYS A 142 7.47 -21.70 1.12
CA LYS A 142 7.50 -20.24 1.36
C LYS A 142 6.15 -19.71 1.84
N PHE A 143 6.20 -18.60 2.57
CA PHE A 143 5.05 -17.82 2.99
C PHE A 143 4.68 -16.81 1.91
N ASP A 144 3.53 -17.03 1.28
CA ASP A 144 2.95 -16.12 0.30
C ASP A 144 2.18 -15.02 1.01
N ASN A 145 2.82 -13.87 1.15
CA ASN A 145 2.25 -12.62 1.67
C ASN A 145 2.04 -11.57 0.58
N ARG A 146 1.96 -11.99 -0.69
CA ARG A 146 1.64 -11.06 -1.77
C ARG A 146 0.23 -10.54 -1.57
N SER A 147 0.01 -9.27 -1.87
CA SER A 147 -1.30 -8.62 -1.75
C SER A 147 -1.71 -7.92 -3.03
N VAL A 148 -3.00 -7.68 -3.15
CA VAL A 148 -3.65 -6.99 -4.27
C VAL A 148 -4.55 -5.91 -3.68
N VAL A 149 -4.63 -4.80 -4.39
CA VAL A 149 -5.57 -3.71 -4.11
C VAL A 149 -6.90 -3.96 -4.80
N PHE A 150 -7.99 -3.70 -4.07
CA PHE A 150 -9.33 -3.69 -4.62
C PHE A 150 -9.97 -2.28 -4.55
N PRO A 151 -10.97 -1.99 -5.40
CA PRO A 151 -11.71 -0.73 -5.32
C PRO A 151 -12.30 -0.41 -3.94
N GLN A 152 -12.70 -1.42 -3.16
CA GLN A 152 -13.22 -1.21 -1.80
C GLN A 152 -12.14 -0.92 -0.75
N ASP A 153 -10.86 -1.06 -1.08
CA ASP A 153 -9.77 -0.66 -0.18
C ASP A 153 -9.55 0.86 -0.17
N PHE A 154 -10.20 1.55 -1.10
CA PHE A 154 -10.12 2.99 -1.30
C PHE A 154 -11.50 3.65 -1.15
N PRO A 155 -11.55 4.96 -0.83
CA PRO A 155 -12.77 5.71 -0.96
C PRO A 155 -13.30 5.70 -2.40
N SER A 156 -14.62 5.61 -2.53
CA SER A 156 -15.29 5.73 -3.83
C SER A 156 -15.08 7.13 -4.42
N ALA A 157 -15.25 7.26 -5.73
CA ALA A 157 -15.19 8.57 -6.38
C ALA A 157 -16.20 9.55 -5.76
N ASN A 158 -17.43 9.10 -5.49
CA ASN A 158 -18.44 9.95 -4.84
C ASN A 158 -17.99 10.43 -3.45
N PHE A 159 -17.35 9.54 -2.68
CA PHE A 159 -16.80 9.92 -1.38
C PHE A 159 -15.72 10.99 -1.52
N LEU A 160 -14.74 10.78 -2.41
CA LEU A 160 -13.70 11.78 -2.70
C LEU A 160 -14.31 13.11 -3.16
N LEU A 161 -15.24 13.07 -4.10
CA LEU A 161 -15.90 14.24 -4.64
C LEU A 161 -16.69 15.02 -3.57
N SER A 162 -17.41 14.33 -2.70
CA SER A 162 -18.14 14.96 -1.58
C SER A 162 -17.22 15.65 -0.57
N HIS A 163 -15.94 15.28 -0.51
CA HIS A 163 -14.92 15.88 0.35
C HIS A 163 -13.96 16.79 -0.43
N GLY A 164 -14.38 17.33 -1.57
CA GLY A 164 -13.62 18.34 -2.31
C GLY A 164 -12.47 17.81 -3.16
N ILE A 165 -12.14 16.51 -3.09
CA ILE A 165 -11.09 15.93 -3.92
C ILE A 165 -11.58 15.84 -5.37
N ARG A 166 -10.87 16.51 -6.29
CA ARG A 166 -11.15 16.56 -7.73
C ARG A 166 -9.96 16.08 -8.56
N ARG A 167 -8.78 16.00 -7.95
CA ARG A 167 -7.53 15.59 -8.58
C ARG A 167 -6.86 14.49 -7.78
N VAL A 168 -6.14 13.61 -8.47
CA VAL A 168 -5.27 12.59 -7.87
C VAL A 168 -3.89 12.65 -8.52
N LEU A 169 -2.85 12.72 -7.70
CA LEU A 169 -1.46 12.50 -8.12
C LEU A 169 -1.04 11.06 -7.80
N LEU A 170 -0.61 10.31 -8.82
CA LEU A 170 -0.03 8.99 -8.67
C LEU A 170 1.50 9.09 -8.66
N PHE A 171 2.09 8.81 -7.51
CA PHE A 171 3.54 8.73 -7.33
C PHE A 171 4.00 7.31 -7.64
N GLN A 172 4.90 7.18 -8.61
CA GLN A 172 5.45 5.90 -9.06
C GLN A 172 6.91 6.08 -9.50
N ARG A 173 7.65 4.99 -9.66
CA ARG A 173 9.05 5.03 -10.15
C ARG A 173 9.14 4.97 -11.68
N GLY A 174 10.16 5.63 -12.23
CA GLY A 174 10.86 5.17 -13.43
C GLY A 174 10.08 5.27 -14.74
N GLY A 175 9.44 6.41 -15.00
CA GLY A 175 8.77 6.69 -16.27
C GLY A 175 7.60 5.77 -16.58
N MET A 176 7.13 5.00 -15.59
CA MET A 176 5.95 4.17 -15.75
C MET A 176 4.74 5.09 -15.97
N HIS A 177 4.25 5.16 -17.20
CA HIS A 177 3.02 5.88 -17.52
C HIS A 177 1.76 5.04 -17.26
N ARG A 178 1.90 3.87 -16.62
CA ARG A 178 0.80 2.94 -16.38
C ARG A 178 0.83 2.44 -14.94
N PRO A 179 -0.27 2.60 -14.18
CA PRO A 179 -0.37 2.05 -12.83
C PRO A 179 -0.29 0.52 -12.86
N ALA A 180 0.08 -0.07 -11.72
CA ALA A 180 -0.07 -1.50 -11.50
C ALA A 180 -1.50 -1.96 -11.83
N SER A 181 -1.64 -3.17 -12.37
CA SER A 181 -2.92 -3.62 -12.93
C SER A 181 -4.05 -3.66 -11.91
N ASP A 182 -3.76 -3.96 -10.64
CA ASP A 182 -4.74 -3.95 -9.55
C ASP A 182 -5.19 -2.52 -9.20
N LEU A 183 -4.23 -1.60 -9.09
CA LEU A 183 -4.48 -0.18 -8.85
C LEU A 183 -5.22 0.49 -10.02
N ALA A 184 -4.99 0.04 -11.25
CA ALA A 184 -5.70 0.53 -12.43
C ALA A 184 -7.23 0.39 -12.29
N HIS A 185 -7.72 -0.65 -11.60
CA HIS A 185 -9.16 -0.82 -11.35
C HIS A 185 -9.75 0.25 -10.43
N VAL A 186 -8.95 0.77 -9.50
CA VAL A 186 -9.35 1.87 -8.60
C VAL A 186 -9.35 3.18 -9.39
N LEU A 187 -8.23 3.48 -10.04
CA LEU A 187 -8.03 4.74 -10.75
C LEU A 187 -9.00 4.90 -11.93
N LEU A 188 -9.32 3.82 -12.65
CA LEU A 188 -10.31 3.88 -13.73
C LEU A 188 -11.69 4.33 -13.21
N ARG A 189 -12.12 3.86 -12.04
CA ARG A 189 -13.41 4.28 -11.45
C ARG A 189 -13.41 5.76 -11.06
N TRP A 190 -12.28 6.27 -10.58
CA TRP A 190 -12.12 7.70 -10.31
C TRP A 190 -12.11 8.54 -11.60
N GLN A 191 -11.40 8.07 -12.62
CA GLN A 191 -11.37 8.71 -13.95
C GLN A 191 -12.76 8.75 -14.60
N ASP A 192 -13.52 7.66 -14.54
CA ASP A 192 -14.89 7.60 -15.09
C ASP A 192 -15.83 8.60 -14.41
N ALA A 193 -15.61 8.83 -13.12
CA ALA A 193 -16.29 9.84 -12.31
C ALA A 193 -15.70 11.26 -12.44
N LYS A 194 -14.81 11.48 -13.43
CA LYS A 194 -14.21 12.79 -13.76
C LYS A 194 -13.28 13.37 -12.70
N ILE A 195 -12.67 12.54 -11.88
CA ILE A 195 -11.50 12.94 -11.10
C ILE A 195 -10.29 12.99 -12.04
N GLU A 196 -9.60 14.12 -12.07
CA GLU A 196 -8.40 14.32 -12.88
C GLU A 196 -7.25 13.47 -12.32
N LEU A 197 -6.57 12.71 -13.17
CA LEU A 197 -5.44 11.89 -12.78
C LEU A 197 -4.15 12.45 -13.38
N PHE A 198 -3.10 12.51 -12.57
CA PHE A 198 -1.76 12.87 -13.02
C PHE A 198 -0.75 11.86 -12.48
N SER A 199 0.31 11.60 -13.24
CA SER A 199 1.46 10.84 -12.78
C SER A 199 2.57 11.79 -12.35
N TYR A 200 3.15 11.53 -11.19
CA TYR A 200 4.35 12.16 -10.69
C TYR A 200 5.47 11.12 -10.63
N ASP A 201 6.51 11.33 -11.43
CA ASP A 201 7.71 10.49 -11.40
C ASP A 201 8.79 11.21 -10.59
N ARG A 202 9.08 10.67 -9.41
CA ARG A 202 10.07 11.24 -8.50
C ARG A 202 11.49 11.23 -9.08
N ASP A 203 11.80 10.25 -9.94
CA ASP A 203 13.15 10.07 -10.46
C ASP A 203 13.43 10.96 -11.69
N ARG A 204 12.42 11.71 -12.18
CA ARG A 204 12.58 12.68 -13.27
C ARG A 204 13.03 14.04 -12.75
N SER A 205 13.92 14.67 -13.50
CA SER A 205 14.43 16.02 -13.27
C SER A 205 13.42 17.15 -13.52
N VAL A 206 12.25 16.82 -14.08
CA VAL A 206 11.16 17.78 -14.33
C VAL A 206 10.11 17.59 -13.24
N SER A 207 9.97 18.57 -12.32
CA SER A 207 9.02 18.55 -11.19
C SER A 207 7.53 18.61 -11.58
N MET A 208 7.16 18.43 -12.86
CA MET A 208 5.78 18.59 -13.31
C MET A 208 5.05 17.26 -13.41
N ALA A 209 3.89 17.20 -12.76
CA ALA A 209 2.97 16.08 -12.92
C ALA A 209 2.38 16.06 -14.35
N GLU A 210 2.35 14.89 -14.97
CA GLU A 210 1.83 14.69 -16.34
C GLU A 210 0.41 14.12 -16.30
N PRO A 211 -0.53 14.52 -17.18
CA PRO A 211 -1.85 13.93 -17.25
C PRO A 211 -1.79 12.41 -17.46
N LEU A 212 -2.49 11.66 -16.61
CA LEU A 212 -2.54 10.20 -16.64
C LEU A 212 -3.88 9.75 -17.22
N LYS A 213 -3.84 9.00 -18.31
CA LYS A 213 -5.02 8.30 -18.84
C LYS A 213 -4.93 6.81 -18.54
N VAL A 214 -5.78 6.34 -17.63
CA VAL A 214 -5.87 4.92 -17.28
C VAL A 214 -6.76 4.22 -18.31
N ILE A 215 -6.18 3.20 -18.94
CA ILE A 215 -6.87 2.35 -19.92
C ILE A 215 -7.27 1.05 -19.21
N PRO A 216 -8.48 0.50 -19.45
CA PRO A 216 -8.87 -0.78 -18.88
C PRO A 216 -7.86 -1.88 -19.23
N PRO A 217 -7.38 -2.70 -18.27
CA PRO A 217 -6.49 -3.81 -18.57
C PRO A 217 -7.21 -4.88 -19.41
N SER A 218 -6.55 -5.40 -20.45
CA SER A 218 -7.10 -6.36 -21.42
C SER A 218 -7.55 -7.71 -20.83
N ASN A 219 -7.22 -7.98 -19.56
CA ASN A 219 -7.56 -9.22 -18.84
C ASN A 219 -8.32 -8.96 -17.53
N PHE A 220 -9.16 -7.91 -17.50
CA PHE A 220 -9.95 -7.44 -16.35
C PHE A 220 -10.63 -8.57 -15.53
N LYS A 221 -11.14 -9.62 -16.21
CA LYS A 221 -11.78 -10.78 -15.55
C LYS A 221 -10.78 -11.82 -15.01
N MET A 222 -9.65 -12.05 -15.67
CA MET A 222 -8.64 -13.03 -15.25
C MET A 222 -7.84 -12.53 -14.03
N LEU A 223 -7.59 -11.23 -13.92
CA LEU A 223 -7.01 -10.63 -12.70
C LEU A 223 -7.94 -10.77 -11.50
N TRP A 224 -9.24 -10.54 -11.70
CA TRP A 224 -10.25 -10.79 -10.67
C TRP A 224 -10.29 -12.27 -10.26
N GLN A 225 -10.18 -13.21 -11.22
CA GLN A 225 -10.07 -14.64 -10.92
C GLN A 225 -8.79 -15.01 -10.16
N ARG A 226 -7.63 -14.41 -10.48
CA ARG A 226 -6.38 -14.60 -9.73
C ARG A 226 -6.48 -14.01 -8.32
N ALA A 227 -7.12 -12.85 -8.17
CA ALA A 227 -7.39 -12.24 -6.87
C ALA A 227 -8.36 -13.11 -6.04
N ILE A 228 -9.39 -13.71 -6.65
CA ILE A 228 -10.26 -14.71 -6.00
C ILE A 228 -9.46 -15.95 -5.59
N ALA A 229 -8.56 -16.44 -6.45
CA ALA A 229 -7.69 -17.57 -6.10
C ALA A 229 -6.74 -17.23 -4.94
N MET A 230 -6.25 -15.99 -4.85
CA MET A 230 -5.50 -15.50 -3.68
C MET A 230 -6.37 -15.25 -2.45
N ILE A 231 -7.66 -14.98 -2.60
CA ILE A 231 -8.63 -14.97 -1.48
C ILE A 231 -8.86 -16.40 -0.95
N GLY A 232 -8.68 -17.43 -1.80
CA GLY A 232 -8.65 -18.83 -1.40
C GLY A 232 -7.40 -19.24 -0.62
N LEU A 233 -6.33 -18.43 -0.65
CA LEU A 233 -5.20 -18.54 0.27
C LEU A 233 -5.65 -17.97 1.63
N ARG A 234 -5.56 -18.80 2.68
CA ARG A 234 -6.05 -18.46 4.02
C ARG A 234 -5.56 -17.08 4.47
N ARG A 235 -6.49 -16.20 4.86
CA ARG A 235 -6.17 -14.90 5.46
C ARG A 235 -5.38 -15.08 6.76
N SER A 236 -4.47 -14.15 7.06
CA SER A 236 -3.84 -14.11 8.38
C SER A 236 -4.89 -13.83 9.46
N SER A 237 -4.59 -14.14 10.73
CA SER A 237 -5.49 -13.85 11.85
C SER A 237 -5.81 -12.37 12.03
N ALA A 238 -4.99 -11.48 11.44
CA ALA A 238 -5.19 -10.04 11.41
C ALA A 238 -5.97 -9.55 10.16
N GLY A 239 -6.50 -10.47 9.34
CA GLY A 239 -7.34 -10.15 8.17
C GLY A 239 -6.58 -9.77 6.89
N GLY A 240 -5.24 -9.80 6.90
CA GLY A 240 -4.38 -9.52 5.74
C GLY A 240 -4.05 -10.75 4.90
N PHE A 241 -3.31 -10.53 3.81
CA PHE A 241 -2.84 -11.61 2.92
C PHE A 241 -1.59 -12.31 3.48
N GLY A 242 -1.63 -13.64 3.60
CA GLY A 242 -0.51 -14.41 4.13
C GLY A 242 -0.81 -15.87 4.42
N SER A 243 -0.21 -16.81 3.68
CA SER A 243 -0.28 -18.24 4.01
C SER A 243 0.94 -19.02 3.51
N VAL A 244 1.23 -20.18 4.11
CA VAL A 244 2.28 -21.10 3.63
C VAL A 244 1.80 -21.78 2.35
N ILE A 245 2.65 -21.79 1.32
CA ILE A 245 2.39 -22.53 0.08
C ILE A 245 2.54 -24.03 0.37
N PRO A 246 1.50 -24.85 0.19
CA PRO A 246 1.53 -26.26 0.51
C PRO A 246 2.55 -27.00 -0.36
N GLU A 247 3.22 -27.99 0.22
CA GLU A 247 3.99 -28.93 -0.58
C GLU A 247 3.03 -29.84 -1.36
N PRO A 248 3.27 -30.10 -2.65
CA PRO A 248 2.50 -31.10 -3.36
C PRO A 248 2.67 -32.43 -2.65
N SER A 249 1.58 -32.94 -2.06
CA SER A 249 1.57 -34.27 -1.45
C SER A 249 2.01 -35.27 -2.50
N SER A 250 3.13 -35.96 -2.26
CA SER A 250 3.54 -37.12 -3.02
C SER A 250 2.44 -38.17 -2.87
N GLY A 251 1.53 -38.19 -3.85
CA GLY A 251 0.52 -39.24 -3.96
C GLY A 251 1.25 -40.55 -4.14
N GLY A 252 1.33 -41.34 -3.05
CA GLY A 252 1.87 -42.68 -3.08
C GLY A 252 1.13 -43.49 -4.13
N ARG A 253 1.87 -43.93 -5.15
CA ARG A 253 1.41 -44.94 -6.10
C ARG A 253 1.46 -46.28 -5.37
N SER A 254 0.50 -46.53 -4.48
CA SER A 254 0.18 -47.88 -4.02
C SER A 254 -1.11 -48.29 -4.72
N GLY A 255 -0.98 -49.24 -5.64
CA GLY A 255 -2.10 -49.70 -6.46
C GLY A 255 -1.69 -50.76 -7.49
N TYR A 256 -1.62 -52.00 -6.99
CA TYR A 256 -1.85 -53.31 -7.64
C TYR A 256 -1.22 -53.66 -8.99
N GLY A 257 -0.48 -54.78 -8.97
CA GLY A 257 0.00 -55.54 -10.12
C GLY A 257 1.03 -56.56 -9.69
#